data_AF-A0A2H9PT82-F1
#
_entry.id   AF-A0A2H9PT82-F1
#
_cell.length_a   1.000
_cell.length_b   1.000
_cell.length_c   1.000
_cell.angle_alpha   90.00
_cell.angle_beta   90.00
_cell.angle_gamma   90.00
#
_symmetry.space_group_name_H-M   'P 1'
#
loop_
_entity.id
_entity.type
_entity.pdbx_description
1 polymer ?
#
loop_
_entity_poly.entity_id
_entity_poly.type
_entity_poly.pdbx_seq_one_letter_code
_entity_poly.pdbx_strand_id
1 'polypeptide(L)'
;MDKEQTNHILNFLEKGIRFDGRKLDEYRQIKVEKGFSENAEGSARVTIGDTIVFAGVKLSVGEPYPDTPNEGTMMINAELMPLSNPDFEPGPPAIQAIELARVVDRGIRESGTIDTKKLCIKKEEKVWSI
;
A
#
# COMPACT_ATOMS: atom_id res chain seq x y z
N MET A 1 -6.05 25.05 -8.05
CA MET A 1 -5.72 24.78 -9.46
C MET A 1 -6.22 25.95 -10.29
N ASP A 2 -5.43 26.43 -11.24
CA ASP A 2 -5.81 27.58 -12.04
C ASP A 2 -6.85 27.21 -13.12
N LYS A 3 -7.68 28.18 -13.54
CA LYS A 3 -8.73 27.96 -14.55
C LYS A 3 -8.15 27.61 -15.91
N GLU A 4 -6.99 28.18 -16.28
CA GLU A 4 -6.35 27.87 -17.56
C GLU A 4 -5.85 26.42 -17.60
N GLN A 5 -5.25 25.95 -16.49
CA GLN A 5 -4.79 24.56 -16.37
C GLN A 5 -5.95 23.57 -16.54
N THR A 6 -7.09 23.88 -15.94
CA THR A 6 -8.30 23.04 -16.03
C THR A 6 -8.79 22.97 -17.48
N ASN A 7 -8.92 24.12 -18.15
CA ASN A 7 -9.34 24.17 -19.56
C ASN A 7 -8.36 23.43 -20.47
N HIS A 8 -7.05 23.53 -20.19
CA HIS A 8 -6.04 22.83 -20.97
C HIS A 8 -6.18 21.31 -20.88
N ILE A 9 -6.42 20.78 -19.67
CA ILE A 9 -6.66 19.35 -19.46
C ILE A 9 -7.93 18.90 -20.20
N LEU A 10 -9.04 19.67 -20.12
CA LEU A 10 -10.29 19.34 -20.79
C LEU A 10 -10.12 19.24 -22.32
N ASN A 11 -9.37 20.17 -22.93
CA ASN A 11 -9.10 20.14 -24.37
C ASN A 11 -8.32 18.89 -24.83
N PHE A 12 -7.45 18.34 -23.99
CA PHE A 12 -6.76 17.08 -24.30
C PHE A 12 -7.71 15.88 -24.20
N LEU A 13 -8.56 15.86 -23.17
CA LEU A 13 -9.54 14.80 -22.97
C LEU A 13 -10.54 14.73 -24.13
N GLU A 14 -10.98 15.86 -24.69
CA GLU A 14 -11.81 15.91 -25.90
C GLU A 14 -11.14 15.26 -27.12
N LYS A 15 -9.81 15.31 -27.18
CA LYS A 15 -9.00 14.67 -28.23
C LYS A 15 -8.67 13.21 -27.95
N GLY A 16 -9.16 12.65 -26.85
CA GLY A 16 -8.92 11.26 -26.46
C GLY A 16 -7.51 10.98 -25.95
N ILE A 17 -6.77 12.01 -25.55
CA ILE A 17 -5.40 11.89 -25.02
C ILE A 17 -5.27 12.59 -23.68
N ARG A 18 -4.30 12.17 -22.88
CA ARG A 18 -3.95 12.81 -21.61
C ARG A 18 -2.90 13.90 -21.85
N PHE A 19 -2.73 14.79 -20.86
CA PHE A 19 -1.77 15.90 -20.94
C PHE A 19 -0.31 15.45 -21.12
N ASP A 20 0.02 14.23 -20.69
CA ASP A 20 1.34 13.61 -20.82
C ASP A 20 1.45 12.70 -22.07
N GLY A 21 0.49 12.78 -22.99
CA GLY A 21 0.49 12.08 -24.28
C GLY A 21 -0.03 10.65 -24.25
N ARG A 22 -0.34 10.10 -23.07
CA ARG A 22 -0.91 8.75 -22.93
C ARG A 22 -2.36 8.69 -23.42
N LYS A 23 -2.82 7.50 -23.79
CA LYS A 23 -4.25 7.24 -23.99
C LYS A 23 -5.03 7.32 -22.67
N LEU A 24 -6.35 7.43 -22.77
CA LEU A 24 -7.22 7.54 -21.58
C LEU A 24 -7.17 6.31 -20.66
N ASP A 25 -7.01 5.12 -21.25
CA ASP A 25 -6.91 3.82 -20.57
C ASP A 25 -5.47 3.37 -20.31
N GLU A 26 -4.48 4.14 -20.77
CA GLU A 26 -3.07 3.81 -20.62
C GLU A 26 -2.54 4.20 -19.24
N TYR A 27 -2.00 3.22 -18.53
CA TYR A 27 -1.39 3.43 -17.21
C TYR A 27 -0.02 4.11 -17.32
N ARG A 28 0.49 4.66 -16.21
CA ARG A 28 1.88 5.15 -16.17
C ARG A 28 2.83 3.96 -16.18
N GLN A 29 4.07 4.17 -16.59
CA GLN A 29 5.09 3.12 -16.54
C GLN A 29 5.26 2.60 -15.11
N ILE A 30 5.19 1.28 -14.94
CA ILE A 30 5.32 0.58 -13.66
C ILE A 30 6.70 -0.10 -13.61
N LYS A 31 7.44 0.12 -12.53
CA LYS A 31 8.68 -0.59 -12.21
C LYS A 31 8.55 -1.21 -10.81
N VAL A 32 8.97 -2.46 -10.66
CA VAL A 32 8.95 -3.17 -9.37
C VAL A 32 10.34 -3.72 -9.07
N GLU A 33 10.89 -3.34 -7.93
CA GLU A 33 12.20 -3.76 -7.44
C GLU A 33 12.00 -4.47 -6.10
N LYS A 34 12.31 -5.77 -6.04
CA LYS A 34 12.15 -6.60 -4.84
C LYS A 34 13.47 -6.70 -4.06
N GLY A 35 13.39 -6.88 -2.75
CA GLY A 35 14.57 -7.12 -1.90
C GLY A 35 15.46 -5.88 -1.71
N PHE A 36 14.86 -4.69 -1.63
CA PHE A 36 15.62 -3.45 -1.43
C PHE A 36 16.05 -3.23 0.04
N SER A 37 15.39 -3.91 0.99
CA SER A 37 15.71 -3.85 2.42
C SER A 37 16.22 -5.20 2.90
N GLU A 38 17.39 -5.20 3.54
CA GLU A 38 18.03 -6.39 4.13
C GLU A 38 17.37 -6.81 5.46
N ASN A 39 16.67 -5.89 6.14
CA ASN A 39 16.10 -6.11 7.47
C ASN A 39 14.67 -6.67 7.44
N ALA A 40 13.98 -6.55 6.31
CA ALA A 40 12.62 -7.03 6.11
C ALA A 40 12.65 -8.42 5.46
N GLU A 41 11.82 -9.35 5.94
CA GLU A 41 11.71 -10.70 5.35
C GLU A 41 11.18 -10.66 3.91
N GLY A 42 10.39 -9.63 3.58
CA GLY A 42 10.00 -9.31 2.21
C GLY A 42 10.00 -7.80 2.02
N SER A 43 10.46 -7.31 0.87
CA SER A 43 10.43 -5.89 0.55
C SER A 43 10.26 -5.62 -0.94
N ALA A 44 9.56 -4.54 -1.26
CA ALA A 44 9.38 -4.06 -2.63
C ALA A 44 9.36 -2.53 -2.70
N ARG A 45 10.11 -1.99 -3.66
CA ARG A 45 9.99 -0.61 -4.13
C ARG A 45 9.21 -0.64 -5.44
N VAL A 46 8.09 0.06 -5.48
CA VAL A 46 7.25 0.19 -6.67
C VAL A 46 7.25 1.64 -7.13
N THR A 47 7.49 1.85 -8.42
CA THR A 47 7.48 3.16 -9.05
C THR A 47 6.44 3.19 -10.17
N ILE A 48 5.53 4.16 -10.12
CA ILE A 48 4.45 4.38 -11.08
C ILE A 48 4.54 5.83 -11.58
N GLY A 49 5.21 6.04 -12.71
CA GLY A 49 5.66 7.37 -13.12
C GLY A 49 6.51 8.00 -12.01
N ASP A 50 6.13 9.18 -11.52
CA ASP A 50 6.84 9.88 -10.44
C ASP A 50 6.42 9.45 -9.02
N THR A 51 5.44 8.55 -8.89
CA THR A 51 4.99 8.04 -7.59
C THR A 51 5.84 6.85 -7.17
N ILE A 52 6.48 6.93 -6.00
CA ILE A 52 7.31 5.84 -5.43
C ILE A 52 6.71 5.38 -4.12
N VAL A 53 6.53 4.07 -3.96
CA VAL A 53 6.05 3.43 -2.74
C VAL A 53 7.04 2.36 -2.31
N PHE A 54 7.33 2.32 -1.01
CA PHE A 54 8.12 1.28 -0.37
C PHE A 54 7.21 0.45 0.53
N ALA A 55 7.30 -0.87 0.42
CA ALA A 55 6.61 -1.80 1.29
C ALA A 55 7.62 -2.81 1.86
N GLY A 56 7.50 -3.10 3.14
CA GLY A 56 8.27 -4.11 3.85
C GLY A 56 7.33 -5.00 4.66
N VAL A 57 7.68 -6.28 4.76
CA VAL A 57 6.99 -7.27 5.56
C VAL A 57 7.91 -7.65 6.72
N LYS A 58 7.36 -7.66 7.94
CA LYS A 58 8.05 -8.15 9.12
C LYS A 58 7.28 -9.30 9.72
N LEU A 59 7.97 -10.39 10.07
CA LEU A 59 7.35 -11.51 10.76
C LEU A 59 7.69 -11.48 12.25
N SER A 60 6.69 -11.76 13.08
CA SER A 60 6.88 -11.97 14.52
C SER A 60 6.00 -13.12 15.02
N VAL A 61 6.35 -13.71 16.15
CA VAL A 61 5.51 -14.72 16.81
C VAL A 61 4.71 -14.03 17.91
N GLY A 62 3.40 -14.20 17.88
CA GLY A 62 2.48 -13.66 18.88
C GLY A 62 1.40 -14.66 19.28
N GLU A 63 0.48 -14.21 20.11
CA GLU A 63 -0.72 -14.95 20.49
C GLU A 63 -1.85 -14.67 19.48
N PRO A 64 -2.68 -15.67 19.12
CA PRO A 64 -3.84 -15.45 18.29
C PRO A 64 -4.92 -14.65 19.03
N TYR A 65 -5.87 -14.08 18.29
CA TYR A 65 -7.05 -13.51 18.93
C TYR A 65 -7.96 -14.61 19.52
N PRO A 66 -8.68 -14.34 20.63
CA PRO A 66 -9.54 -15.33 21.27
C PRO A 66 -10.67 -15.88 20.37
N ASP A 67 -11.15 -15.08 19.42
CA ASP A 67 -12.18 -15.44 18.45
C ASP A 67 -11.64 -16.26 17.27
N THR A 68 -10.34 -16.17 16.99
CA THR A 68 -9.65 -16.86 15.88
C THR A 68 -8.38 -17.59 16.37
N PRO A 69 -8.52 -18.56 17.29
CA PRO A 69 -7.40 -19.17 18.01
C PRO A 69 -6.42 -20.00 17.15
N ASN A 70 -6.75 -20.25 15.89
CA ASN A 70 -6.00 -21.08 14.96
C ASN A 70 -5.60 -20.29 13.69
N GLU A 71 -5.60 -18.97 13.75
CA GLU A 71 -5.26 -18.10 12.63
C GLU A 71 -4.16 -17.11 13.03
N GLY A 72 -3.25 -16.85 12.10
CA GLY A 72 -2.26 -15.78 12.24
C GLY A 72 -2.89 -14.40 12.12
N THR A 73 -2.15 -13.40 12.61
CA THR A 73 -2.58 -12.01 12.56
C THR A 73 -1.88 -11.26 11.43
N MET A 74 -2.51 -10.20 10.93
CA MET A 74 -1.96 -9.35 9.91
C MET A 74 -2.30 -7.89 10.26
N MET A 75 -1.30 -7.04 10.26
CA MET A 75 -1.42 -5.60 10.48
C MET A 75 -0.79 -4.84 9.31
N ILE A 76 -1.54 -3.92 8.73
CA ILE A 76 -1.06 -3.05 7.66
C ILE A 76 -1.03 -1.62 8.18
N ASN A 77 0.15 -1.02 8.09
CA ASN A 77 0.40 0.37 8.41
C ASN A 77 0.82 1.11 7.14
N ALA A 78 0.44 2.37 7.04
CA ALA A 78 0.89 3.25 5.98
C ALA A 78 1.34 4.58 6.60
N GLU A 79 2.43 5.12 6.06
CA GLU A 79 2.99 6.39 6.47
C GLU A 79 3.18 7.28 5.25
N LEU A 80 2.85 8.56 5.40
CA LEU A 80 3.05 9.58 4.39
C LEU A 80 4.16 10.50 4.89
N MET A 81 5.37 10.31 4.34
CA MET A 81 6.55 11.02 4.83
C MET A 81 6.61 12.46 4.30
N PRO A 82 7.07 13.46 5.09
CA PRO A 82 7.30 14.83 4.62
C PRO A 82 8.23 14.94 3.40
N LEU A 83 9.11 13.95 3.21
CA LEU A 83 9.97 13.84 2.02
C LEU A 83 9.15 13.65 0.72
N SER A 84 7.95 13.10 0.81
CA SER A 84 7.10 12.77 -0.34
C SER A 84 6.24 13.94 -0.79
N ASN A 85 5.84 14.81 0.14
CA ASN A 85 5.04 16.00 -0.12
C ASN A 85 5.24 17.01 1.03
N PRO A 86 5.48 18.30 0.75
CA PRO A 86 5.63 19.33 1.78
C PRO A 86 4.39 19.53 2.68
N ASP A 87 3.20 19.11 2.24
CA ASP A 87 1.97 19.17 3.03
C ASP A 87 1.86 18.05 4.08
N PHE A 88 2.77 17.06 4.06
CA PHE A 88 2.80 15.98 5.02
C PHE A 88 3.65 16.37 6.23
N GLU A 89 3.01 16.40 7.40
CA GLU A 89 3.64 16.71 8.68
C GLU A 89 4.07 15.43 9.41
N PRO A 90 5.20 15.46 10.15
CA PRO A 90 5.60 14.34 10.98
C PRO A 90 4.65 14.17 12.18
N GLY A 91 4.47 12.93 12.62
CA GLY A 91 3.65 12.60 13.79
C GLY A 91 2.81 11.35 13.58
N PRO A 92 1.74 11.18 14.37
CA PRO A 92 0.78 10.10 14.17
C PRO A 92 0.19 10.11 12.75
N PRO A 93 -0.19 8.94 12.20
CA PRO A 93 -0.76 8.87 10.85
C PRO A 93 -1.97 9.78 10.67
N ALA A 94 -1.91 10.66 9.67
CA ALA A 94 -3.04 11.49 9.27
C ALA A 94 -4.18 10.64 8.67
N ILE A 95 -5.37 11.24 8.53
CA ILE A 95 -6.58 10.57 8.00
C ILE A 95 -6.29 9.85 6.67
N GLN A 96 -5.55 10.49 5.76
CA GLN A 96 -5.20 9.91 4.45
C GLN A 96 -4.35 8.64 4.56
N ALA A 97 -3.40 8.61 5.50
CA ALA A 97 -2.55 7.45 5.74
C ALA A 97 -3.36 6.30 6.38
N ILE A 98 -4.24 6.63 7.34
CA ILE A 98 -5.15 5.67 7.97
C ILE A 98 -6.09 5.07 6.92
N GLU A 99 -6.67 5.90 6.06
CA GLU A 99 -7.54 5.44 4.97
C GLU A 99 -6.81 4.50 4.02
N LEU A 100 -5.61 4.89 3.57
CA LEU A 100 -4.77 4.07 2.69
C LEU A 100 -4.48 2.70 3.32
N ALA A 101 -4.05 2.67 4.58
CA ALA A 101 -3.79 1.43 5.31
C ALA A 101 -5.04 0.54 5.38
N ARG A 102 -6.22 1.11 5.68
CA ARG A 102 -7.49 0.37 5.80
C ARG A 102 -8.04 -0.13 4.46
N VAL A 103 -7.81 0.60 3.37
CA VAL A 103 -8.20 0.15 2.02
C VAL A 103 -7.32 -1.02 1.60
N VAL A 104 -6.02 -0.94 1.82
CA VAL A 104 -5.07 -2.02 1.51
C VAL A 104 -5.33 -3.25 2.38
N ASP A 105 -5.56 -3.07 3.69
CA ASP A 105 -5.89 -4.17 4.60
C ASP A 105 -7.11 -4.95 4.15
N ARG A 106 -8.22 -4.26 3.86
CA ARG A 106 -9.43 -4.90 3.36
C ARG A 106 -9.18 -5.60 2.02
N GLY A 107 -8.43 -4.97 1.11
CA GLY A 107 -8.10 -5.58 -0.18
C GLY A 107 -7.36 -6.92 -0.04
N ILE A 108 -6.37 -6.98 0.85
CA ILE A 108 -5.58 -8.20 1.08
C ILE A 108 -6.39 -9.23 1.87
N ARG A 109 -7.09 -8.82 2.93
CA ARG A 109 -7.82 -9.70 3.83
C ARG A 109 -9.05 -10.34 3.15
N GLU A 110 -9.89 -9.52 2.53
CA GLU A 110 -11.15 -9.98 1.91
C GLU A 110 -10.90 -10.75 0.60
N SER A 111 -9.75 -10.56 -0.05
CA SER A 111 -9.39 -11.35 -1.23
C SER A 111 -9.04 -12.81 -0.90
N GLY A 112 -8.76 -13.13 0.37
CA GLY A 112 -8.28 -14.46 0.76
C GLY A 112 -6.92 -14.84 0.17
N THR A 113 -6.14 -13.86 -0.30
CA THR A 113 -4.84 -14.08 -0.93
C THR A 113 -3.82 -14.67 0.06
N ILE A 114 -3.94 -14.33 1.35
CA ILE A 114 -3.11 -14.88 2.43
C ILE A 114 -3.97 -15.83 3.26
N ASP A 115 -3.55 -17.10 3.34
CA ASP A 115 -4.19 -18.11 4.17
C ASP A 115 -3.71 -17.99 5.63
N THR A 116 -4.48 -17.30 6.46
CA THR A 116 -4.17 -17.06 7.87
C THR A 116 -4.11 -18.33 8.71
N LYS A 117 -4.77 -19.43 8.29
CA LYS A 117 -4.72 -20.69 9.04
C LYS A 117 -3.36 -21.36 8.94
N LYS A 118 -2.64 -21.18 7.81
CA LYS A 118 -1.27 -21.67 7.63
C LYS A 118 -0.25 -20.92 8.48
N LEU A 119 -0.64 -19.79 9.06
CA LEU A 119 0.21 -19.00 9.95
C LEU A 119 0.12 -19.47 11.41
N CYS A 120 -0.73 -20.45 11.73
CA CYS A 120 -0.82 -21.03 13.07
C CYS A 120 0.38 -21.95 13.35
N ILE A 121 1.12 -21.69 14.44
CA ILE A 121 2.24 -22.52 14.88
C ILE A 121 1.75 -23.54 15.90
N LYS A 122 1.05 -23.07 16.94
CA LYS A 122 0.38 -23.86 17.97
C LYS A 122 -0.93 -23.20 18.35
N LYS A 123 -2.04 -23.90 18.13
CA LYS A 123 -3.39 -23.41 18.40
C LYS A 123 -3.49 -22.85 19.83
N GLU A 124 -4.16 -21.69 19.97
CA GLU A 124 -4.38 -20.95 21.23
C GLU A 124 -3.12 -20.42 21.93
N GLU A 125 -1.93 -20.65 21.38
CA GLU A 125 -0.67 -20.26 22.06
C GLU A 125 0.24 -19.42 21.16
N LYS A 126 0.51 -19.85 19.93
CA LYS A 126 1.50 -19.21 19.05
C LYS A 126 1.06 -19.19 17.60
N VAL A 127 1.08 -18.01 17.01
CA VAL A 127 0.83 -17.79 15.58
C VAL A 127 1.85 -16.81 15.02
N TRP A 128 2.03 -16.83 13.70
CA TRP A 128 2.74 -15.77 13.00
C TRP A 128 1.86 -14.52 12.92
N SER A 129 2.48 -13.38 13.21
CA SER A 129 1.93 -12.05 13.03
C SER A 129 2.74 -11.34 11.95
N ILE A 130 2.04 -10.90 10.91
CA ILE A 130 2.57 -10.20 9.73
C ILE A 130 2.31 -8.70 9.85
#